data_AF-S8DQ88-F1
#
_entry.id   AF-S8DQ88-F1
#
_cell.length_a   1.000
_cell.length_b   1.000
_cell.length_c   1.000
_cell.angle_alpha   90.00
_cell.angle_beta   90.00
_cell.angle_gamma   90.00
#
_symmetry.space_group_name_H-M   'P 1'
#
loop_
_entity.id
_entity.type
_entity.pdbx_description
1 polymer ?
#
loop_
_entity_poly.entity_id
_entity_poly.type
_entity_poly.pdbx_seq_one_letter_code
_entity_poly.pdbx_strand_id
1 'polypeptide(L)'
;CGNCGMEERILLHHVNHRALFRRLCTGCVLRLHPQSFCPTCFEVYPPPPPPSNDAVFTCVKCYSNSHYRCVAGEGRAPPPKPYICAICAAPNSPIFKLEISKGEAAANPNKMEEWRVLNADAAKKLAAAGKIASISMNKAAAAARLEAERRAREAAYARKRAKDALEHLANLVKKKKPK
;
A
#
# COMPACT_ATOMS: atom_id res chain seq x y z
N CYS A 1 -3.83 11.56 -9.12
CA CYS A 1 -4.07 10.39 -8.24
C CYS A 1 -5.04 9.47 -8.96
N GLY A 2 -4.68 8.21 -9.20
CA GLY A 2 -5.52 7.25 -9.97
C GLY A 2 -6.78 6.76 -9.24
N ASN A 3 -7.17 7.38 -8.13
CA ASN A 3 -8.37 7.04 -7.37
C ASN A 3 -9.30 8.25 -7.18
N CYS A 4 -8.79 9.38 -6.69
CA CYS A 4 -9.60 10.58 -6.43
C CYS A 4 -9.35 11.74 -7.41
N GLY A 5 -8.56 11.54 -8.47
CA GLY A 5 -8.29 12.59 -9.46
C GLY A 5 -7.27 13.65 -9.07
N MET A 6 -6.94 13.82 -7.77
CA MET A 6 -5.99 14.85 -7.28
C MET A 6 -4.74 15.02 -8.15
N GLU A 7 -4.51 16.23 -8.67
CA GLU A 7 -3.47 16.52 -9.67
C GLU A 7 -2.07 16.68 -9.10
N GLU A 8 -1.93 16.87 -7.79
CA GLU A 8 -0.63 17.03 -7.12
C GLU A 8 0.25 15.80 -7.28
N ARG A 9 1.15 15.88 -8.27
CA ARG A 9 2.02 14.77 -8.68
C ARG A 9 3.12 14.47 -7.66
N ILE A 10 3.55 15.47 -6.89
CA ILE A 10 4.73 15.40 -6.02
C ILE A 10 4.53 14.42 -4.85
N LEU A 11 3.29 14.20 -4.40
CA LEU A 11 2.97 13.37 -3.24
C LEU A 11 2.21 12.08 -3.60
N LEU A 12 2.46 11.56 -4.81
CA LEU A 12 1.90 10.29 -5.24
C LEU A 12 2.82 9.11 -4.87
N HIS A 13 2.22 8.09 -4.29
CA HIS A 13 2.84 6.84 -3.89
C HIS A 13 2.54 5.75 -4.92
N HIS A 14 3.54 4.95 -5.27
CA HIS A 14 3.34 3.74 -6.05
C HIS A 14 2.85 2.62 -5.13
N VAL A 15 1.72 2.04 -5.46
CA VAL A 15 1.17 0.89 -4.74
C VAL A 15 0.73 -0.19 -5.70
N ASN A 16 0.85 -1.44 -5.28
CA ASN A 16 0.10 -2.53 -5.86
C ASN A 16 -1.13 -2.80 -4.99
N HIS A 17 -2.30 -2.50 -5.52
CA HIS A 17 -3.58 -2.70 -4.85
C HIS A 17 -4.49 -3.54 -5.73
N ARG A 18 -4.93 -4.70 -5.21
CA ARG A 18 -5.73 -5.70 -5.95
C ARG A 18 -5.08 -6.11 -7.29
N ALA A 19 -3.79 -6.42 -7.25
CA ALA A 19 -2.97 -6.80 -8.41
C ALA A 19 -2.79 -5.72 -9.49
N LEU A 20 -3.19 -4.47 -9.22
CA LEU A 20 -3.02 -3.34 -10.13
C LEU A 20 -2.02 -2.35 -9.56
N PHE A 21 -1.03 -1.98 -10.39
CA PHE A 21 -0.12 -0.89 -10.08
C PHE A 21 -0.84 0.46 -10.25
N ARG A 22 -0.89 1.25 -9.17
CA ARG A 22 -1.57 2.54 -9.15
C ARG A 22 -0.69 3.60 -8.49
N ARG A 23 -0.83 4.84 -8.94
CA ARG A 23 -0.28 6.03 -8.27
C ARG A 23 -1.36 6.70 -7.42
N LEU A 24 -1.22 6.64 -6.10
CA LEU A 24 -2.21 7.15 -5.16
C LEU A 24 -1.66 8.31 -4.34
N CYS A 25 -2.46 9.33 -4.03
CA CYS A 25 -2.07 10.34 -3.05
C CYS A 25 -2.05 9.74 -1.63
N THR A 26 -1.36 10.40 -0.70
CA THR A 26 -1.28 10.02 0.72
C THR A 26 -2.65 9.64 1.30
N GLY A 27 -3.67 10.47 1.08
CA GLY A 27 -5.02 10.20 1.57
C GLY A 27 -5.64 8.91 1.00
N CYS A 28 -5.45 8.65 -0.30
CA CYS A 28 -5.95 7.43 -0.93
C CYS A 28 -5.20 6.18 -0.47
N VAL A 29 -3.89 6.26 -0.24
CA VAL A 29 -3.12 5.15 0.34
C VAL A 29 -3.71 4.77 1.70
N LEU A 30 -3.92 5.75 2.57
CA LEU A 30 -4.47 5.54 3.92
C LEU A 30 -5.91 4.99 3.89
N ARG A 31 -6.77 5.48 2.98
CA ARG A 31 -8.15 4.96 2.85
C ARG A 31 -8.24 3.54 2.31
N LEU A 32 -7.36 3.19 1.38
CA LEU A 32 -7.39 1.87 0.72
C LEU A 32 -6.65 0.79 1.53
N HIS A 33 -5.89 1.18 2.57
CA HIS A 33 -5.17 0.26 3.44
C HIS A 33 -5.51 0.50 4.94
N PRO A 34 -6.79 0.52 5.34
CA PRO A 34 -7.19 0.91 6.69
C PRO A 34 -6.68 -0.04 7.79
N GLN A 35 -6.32 -1.27 7.42
CA GLN A 35 -5.84 -2.30 8.35
C GLN A 35 -4.31 -2.29 8.50
N SER A 36 -3.59 -1.43 7.78
CA SER A 36 -2.12 -1.40 7.79
C SER A 36 -1.52 -0.45 8.83
N PHE A 37 -2.34 0.34 9.53
CA PHE A 37 -1.86 1.34 10.48
C PHE A 37 -2.92 1.68 11.53
N CYS A 38 -2.50 2.29 12.63
CA CYS A 38 -3.41 2.85 13.63
C CYS A 38 -3.99 4.18 13.13
N PRO A 39 -5.32 4.35 12.97
CA PRO A 39 -5.94 5.56 12.41
C PRO A 39 -5.84 6.80 13.30
N THR A 40 -5.28 6.67 14.51
CA THR A 40 -5.09 7.78 15.45
C THR A 40 -3.65 8.31 15.41
N CYS A 41 -2.64 7.42 15.53
CA CYS A 41 -1.23 7.84 15.55
C CYS A 41 -0.51 7.69 14.20
N PHE A 42 -1.15 7.05 13.22
CA PHE A 42 -0.57 6.73 11.90
C PHE A 42 0.65 5.81 11.94
N GLU A 43 0.87 5.12 13.04
CA GLU A 43 1.89 4.08 13.12
C GLU A 43 1.51 2.88 12.25
N VAL A 44 2.39 2.50 11.34
CA VAL A 44 2.20 1.38 10.40
C VAL A 44 2.65 0.09 11.06
N TYR A 45 1.74 -0.88 11.10
CA TYR A 45 1.98 -2.19 11.70
C TYR A 45 3.10 -2.93 10.96
N PRO A 46 4.10 -3.46 11.68
CA PRO A 46 5.10 -4.33 11.06
C PRO A 46 4.41 -5.61 10.54
N PRO A 47 4.90 -6.21 9.44
CA PRO A 47 4.59 -7.59 9.08
C PRO A 47 5.49 -8.56 9.87
N PRO A 48 5.00 -9.69 10.42
CA PRO A 48 3.59 -10.06 10.58
C PRO A 48 2.89 -9.16 11.61
N PRO A 49 1.55 -9.02 11.56
CA PRO A 49 0.82 -8.16 12.49
C PRO A 49 1.23 -8.47 13.94
N PRO A 50 1.25 -7.46 14.83
CA PRO A 50 1.62 -7.69 16.22
C PRO A 50 0.77 -8.82 16.80
N PRO A 51 1.35 -9.69 17.65
CA PRO A 51 0.59 -10.73 18.33
C PRO A 51 -0.63 -10.09 18.99
N SER A 52 -1.77 -10.78 18.93
CA SER A 52 -3.11 -10.33 19.36
C SER A 52 -3.24 -9.92 20.84
N ASN A 53 -2.13 -9.80 21.56
CA ASN A 53 -2.06 -9.55 23.00
C ASN A 53 -2.06 -8.06 23.35
N ASP A 54 -1.75 -7.16 22.40
CA ASP A 54 -1.98 -5.75 22.62
C ASP A 54 -3.47 -5.46 22.48
N ALA A 55 -4.08 -4.93 23.54
CA ALA A 55 -5.47 -4.49 23.49
C ALA A 55 -5.63 -3.48 22.33
N VAL A 56 -6.47 -3.82 21.36
CA VAL A 56 -6.79 -2.97 20.21
C VAL A 56 -8.30 -2.77 20.11
N PHE A 57 -8.70 -1.60 19.61
CA PHE A 57 -10.08 -1.32 19.24
C PHE A 57 -10.23 -1.49 17.72
N THR A 58 -11.07 -2.43 17.31
CA THR A 58 -11.35 -2.69 15.89
C THR A 58 -12.55 -1.89 15.43
N CYS A 59 -12.37 -1.04 14.41
CA CYS A 59 -13.44 -0.24 13.85
C CYS A 59 -14.45 -1.13 13.13
N VAL A 60 -15.74 -1.01 13.45
CA VAL A 60 -16.78 -1.86 12.82
C VAL A 60 -17.04 -1.54 11.35
N LYS A 61 -16.61 -0.36 10.86
CA LYS A 61 -16.84 0.05 9.46
C LYS A 61 -15.73 -0.37 8.49
N CYS A 62 -14.46 -0.30 8.92
CA CYS A 62 -13.31 -0.55 8.04
C CYS A 62 -12.32 -1.59 8.58
N TYR A 63 -12.60 -2.16 9.75
CA TYR A 63 -11.77 -3.14 10.45
C TYR A 63 -10.35 -2.66 10.76
N SER A 64 -10.11 -1.33 10.74
CA SER A 64 -8.85 -0.77 11.23
C SER A 64 -8.69 -1.03 12.72
N ASN A 65 -7.52 -1.47 13.14
CA ASN A 65 -7.16 -1.57 14.55
C ASN A 65 -6.59 -0.24 15.04
N SER A 66 -6.97 0.16 16.25
CA SER A 66 -6.37 1.29 16.96
C SER A 66 -5.77 0.79 18.26
N HIS A 67 -4.58 1.27 18.62
CA HIS A 67 -3.98 0.93 19.91
C HIS A 67 -4.90 1.34 21.07
N TYR A 68 -4.95 0.53 22.12
CA TYR A 68 -5.68 0.87 23.35
C TYR A 68 -5.32 2.28 23.84
N ARG A 69 -4.02 2.60 23.93
CA ARG A 69 -3.55 3.91 24.39
C ARG A 69 -3.99 5.08 23.49
N CYS A 70 -4.21 4.82 22.20
CA CYS A 70 -4.69 5.84 21.27
C CYS A 70 -6.19 6.16 21.45
N VAL A 71 -6.97 5.24 22.05
CA VAL A 71 -8.43 5.38 22.15
C VAL A 71 -8.90 5.57 23.59
N ALA A 72 -8.40 4.75 24.52
CA ALA A 72 -8.80 4.70 25.93
C ALA A 72 -7.60 4.78 26.91
N GLY A 73 -6.42 5.22 26.45
CA GLY A 73 -5.25 5.43 27.29
C GLY A 73 -5.41 6.60 28.28
N GLU A 74 -4.55 6.61 29.31
CA GLU A 74 -4.45 7.58 30.42
C GLU A 74 -5.36 8.82 30.31
N GLY A 75 -6.42 8.83 31.13
CA GLY A 75 -7.33 9.96 31.29
C GLY A 75 -8.48 10.06 30.27
N ARG A 76 -8.58 9.16 29.28
CA ARG A 76 -9.69 9.14 28.32
C ARG A 76 -10.78 8.16 28.72
N ALA A 77 -12.03 8.59 28.58
CA ALA A 77 -13.17 7.68 28.67
C ALA A 77 -13.09 6.62 27.56
N PRO A 78 -13.51 5.36 27.83
CA PRO A 78 -13.58 4.33 26.81
C PRO A 78 -14.53 4.77 25.68
N PRO A 79 -14.24 4.39 24.43
CA PRO A 79 -15.07 4.78 23.30
C PRO A 79 -16.45 4.11 23.40
N PRO A 80 -17.51 4.72 22.83
CA PRO A 80 -18.79 4.06 22.69
C PRO A 80 -18.65 2.75 21.90
N LYS A 81 -19.42 1.74 22.30
CA LYS A 81 -19.57 0.49 21.56
C LYS A 81 -20.81 0.62 20.65
N PRO A 82 -20.72 0.28 19.34
CA PRO A 82 -19.54 -0.20 18.62
C PRO A 82 -18.50 0.90 18.32
N TYR A 83 -17.21 0.54 18.35
CA TYR A 83 -16.12 1.47 18.05
C TYR A 83 -16.08 1.85 16.57
N ILE A 84 -15.98 3.15 16.30
CA ILE A 84 -15.78 3.72 14.96
C ILE A 84 -14.52 4.58 15.00
N CYS A 85 -13.56 4.32 14.10
CA CYS A 85 -12.32 5.10 14.06
C CYS A 85 -12.54 6.52 13.50
N ALA A 86 -11.61 7.44 13.80
CA ALA A 86 -11.70 8.84 13.39
C ALA A 86 -11.89 9.03 11.87
N ILE A 87 -11.26 8.19 11.06
CA ILE A 87 -11.38 8.24 9.59
C ILE A 87 -12.81 7.87 9.14
N CYS A 88 -13.44 6.89 9.81
CA CYS A 88 -14.79 6.44 9.49
C CYS A 88 -15.89 7.30 10.12
N ALA A 89 -15.58 8.04 11.19
CA ALA A 89 -16.46 9.03 11.79
C ALA A 89 -16.61 10.26 10.87
N ALA A 90 -15.56 10.63 10.15
CA ALA A 90 -15.55 11.76 9.22
C ALA A 90 -15.12 11.34 7.79
N PRO A 91 -15.96 10.55 7.07
CA PRO A 91 -15.56 9.95 5.79
C PRO A 91 -15.27 10.98 4.70
N ASN A 92 -15.96 12.12 4.69
CA ASN A 92 -15.79 13.18 3.69
C ASN A 92 -14.63 14.14 4.01
N SER A 93 -14.07 14.06 5.23
CA SER A 93 -12.96 14.92 5.62
C SER A 93 -11.66 14.43 5.00
N PRO A 94 -10.85 15.31 4.38
CA PRO A 94 -9.58 14.91 3.80
C PRO A 94 -8.61 14.48 4.90
N ILE A 95 -8.10 13.26 4.79
CA ILE A 95 -7.20 12.66 5.78
C ILE A 95 -5.85 13.39 5.82
N PHE A 96 -5.37 13.83 4.67
CA PHE A 96 -4.10 14.52 4.49
C PHE A 96 -4.35 15.86 3.80
N LYS A 97 -3.82 16.92 4.40
CA LYS A 97 -3.80 18.30 3.88
C LYS A 97 -2.45 18.90 4.23
N LEU A 98 -1.89 19.68 3.32
CA LEU A 98 -0.79 20.58 3.62
C LEU A 98 -1.37 21.92 4.05
N GLU A 99 -0.71 22.57 4.99
CA GLU A 99 -1.04 23.95 5.36
C GLU A 99 -0.49 24.89 4.29
N ILE A 100 -1.22 25.95 3.98
CA ILE A 100 -0.75 27.01 3.08
C ILE A 100 -0.22 28.12 3.97
N SER A 101 1.08 28.36 3.95
CA SER A 101 1.67 29.55 4.55
C SER A 101 1.79 30.65 3.49
N LYS A 102 1.37 31.84 3.90
CA LYS A 102 1.62 33.06 3.16
C LYS A 102 3.02 33.52 3.54
N GLY A 103 3.98 33.37 2.63
CA GLY A 103 5.31 33.93 2.85
C GLY A 103 5.23 35.45 2.98
N GLU A 104 6.04 36.05 3.85
CA GLU A 104 6.32 37.49 3.76
C GLU A 104 6.94 37.73 2.38
N ALA A 105 6.31 38.59 1.58
CA ALA A 105 6.70 38.84 0.21
C ALA A 105 8.15 39.34 0.15
N ALA A 106 9.08 38.46 -0.25
CA ALA A 106 10.40 38.89 -0.66
C ALA A 106 10.26 39.65 -1.99
N ALA A 107 10.43 40.97 -1.90
CA ALA A 107 10.75 41.91 -2.98
C ALA A 107 9.75 42.13 -4.14
N ASN A 108 8.59 41.46 -4.21
CA ASN A 108 7.61 41.75 -5.26
C ASN A 108 6.14 41.73 -4.75
N PRO A 109 5.49 42.90 -4.57
CA PRO A 109 4.13 42.99 -4.02
C PRO A 109 3.05 42.38 -4.94
N ASN A 110 3.37 42.02 -6.18
CA ASN A 110 2.43 41.45 -7.16
C ASN A 110 2.46 39.91 -7.28
N LYS A 111 3.26 39.19 -6.49
CA LYS A 111 3.26 37.72 -6.45
C LYS A 111 3.28 37.24 -5.00
N MET A 112 2.10 36.99 -4.45
CA MET A 112 1.99 36.24 -3.20
C MET A 112 2.37 34.78 -3.50
N GLU A 113 3.61 34.40 -3.23
CA GLU A 113 4.01 33.00 -3.32
C GLU A 113 3.39 32.24 -2.14
N GLU A 114 2.37 31.43 -2.44
CA GLU A 114 1.78 30.50 -1.49
C GLU A 114 2.72 29.30 -1.32
N TRP A 115 3.28 29.16 -0.12
CA TRP A 115 4.11 28.01 0.23
C TRP A 115 3.26 26.97 0.93
N ARG A 116 3.57 25.70 0.70
CA ARG A 116 2.88 24.60 1.39
C ARG A 116 3.78 24.02 2.45
N VAL A 117 3.29 24.00 3.68
CA VAL A 117 4.03 23.57 4.85
C VAL A 117 3.55 22.20 5.29
N LEU A 118 4.52 21.34 5.57
CA LEU A 118 4.30 20.02 6.16
C LEU A 118 4.38 20.14 7.69
N ASN A 119 3.24 20.19 8.35
CA ASN A 119 3.20 20.14 9.81
C ASN A 119 3.47 18.70 10.33
N ALA A 120 3.63 18.54 11.64
CA ALA A 120 3.96 17.25 12.25
C ALA A 120 2.89 16.15 11.99
N ASP A 121 1.60 16.52 11.92
CA ASP A 121 0.51 15.59 11.63
C ASP A 121 0.54 15.12 10.16
N ALA A 122 0.69 16.05 9.23
CA ALA A 122 0.86 15.76 7.82
C ALA A 122 2.12 14.91 7.56
N ALA A 123 3.22 15.18 8.28
CA ALA A 123 4.44 14.38 8.20
C ALA A 123 4.21 12.92 8.63
N LYS A 124 3.51 12.68 9.75
CA LYS A 124 3.15 11.32 10.20
C LYS A 124 2.32 10.58 9.14
N LYS A 125 1.31 11.24 8.59
CA LYS A 125 0.43 10.68 7.55
C LYS A 125 1.19 10.37 6.26
N LEU A 126 2.10 11.26 5.85
CA LEU A 126 2.95 11.08 4.68
C LEU A 126 3.92 9.91 4.88
N ALA A 127 4.58 9.84 6.03
CA ALA A 127 5.49 8.75 6.38
C ALA A 127 4.77 7.40 6.44
N ALA A 128 3.56 7.37 7.02
CA ALA A 128 2.73 6.18 7.07
C ALA A 128 2.34 5.68 5.66
N ALA A 129 1.87 6.58 4.79
CA ALA A 129 1.56 6.25 3.41
C ALA A 129 2.79 5.73 2.65
N GLY A 130 3.95 6.37 2.83
CA GLY A 130 5.21 5.92 2.23
C GLY A 130 5.63 4.53 2.69
N LYS A 131 5.52 4.23 3.98
CA LYS A 131 5.83 2.89 4.53
C LYS A 131 4.85 1.83 4.02
N ILE A 132 3.55 2.14 3.96
CA ILE A 132 2.54 1.24 3.35
C ILE A 132 2.84 0.99 1.88
N ALA A 133 3.19 2.04 1.12
CA ALA A 133 3.53 1.93 -0.29
C ALA A 133 4.76 1.05 -0.53
N SER A 134 5.81 1.25 0.28
CA SER A 134 7.00 0.40 0.26
C SER A 134 6.66 -1.07 0.54
N ILE A 135 5.87 -1.35 1.58
CA ILE A 135 5.43 -2.73 1.90
C ILE A 135 4.62 -3.32 0.75
N SER A 136 3.69 -2.56 0.18
CA SER A 136 2.84 -2.98 -0.96
C SER A 136 3.68 -3.35 -2.18
N MET A 137 4.64 -2.50 -2.55
CA MET A 137 5.51 -2.74 -3.70
C MET A 137 6.51 -3.88 -3.47
N ASN A 138 7.05 -4.02 -2.26
CA ASN A 138 7.92 -5.13 -1.91
C ASN A 138 7.19 -6.48 -2.00
N LYS A 139 5.94 -6.55 -1.52
CA LYS A 139 5.08 -7.73 -1.68
C LYS A 139 4.82 -8.05 -3.15
N ALA A 140 4.54 -7.03 -3.96
CA ALA A 140 4.34 -7.21 -5.39
C ALA A 140 5.61 -7.71 -6.11
N ALA A 141 6.78 -7.15 -5.76
CA ALA A 141 8.05 -7.57 -6.32
C ALA A 141 8.39 -9.01 -5.94
N ALA A 142 8.15 -9.41 -4.68
CA ALA A 142 8.35 -10.79 -4.24
C ALA A 142 7.42 -11.76 -4.99
N ALA A 143 6.14 -11.43 -5.13
CA ALA A 143 5.18 -12.25 -5.89
C ALA A 143 5.57 -12.37 -7.37
N ALA A 144 6.01 -11.29 -8.00
CA ALA A 144 6.46 -11.29 -9.39
C ALA A 144 7.71 -12.16 -9.59
N ARG A 145 8.67 -12.13 -8.66
CA ARG A 145 9.86 -13.00 -8.67
C ARG A 145 9.47 -14.48 -8.59
N LEU A 146 8.60 -14.83 -7.64
CA LEU A 146 8.13 -16.20 -7.47
C LEU A 146 7.41 -16.72 -8.73
N GLU A 147 6.56 -15.89 -9.33
CA GLU A 147 5.84 -16.25 -10.55
C GLU A 147 6.79 -16.40 -11.76
N ALA A 148 7.79 -15.52 -11.88
CA ALA A 148 8.81 -15.63 -12.92
C ALA A 148 9.62 -16.93 -12.79
N GLU A 149 10.04 -17.28 -11.59
CA GLU A 149 10.74 -18.53 -11.31
C GLU A 149 9.89 -19.75 -11.64
N ARG A 150 8.61 -19.74 -11.24
CA ARG A 150 7.67 -20.81 -11.56
C ARG A 150 7.54 -21.00 -13.07
N ARG A 151 7.30 -19.93 -13.82
CA ARG A 151 7.19 -19.97 -15.29
C ARG A 151 8.47 -20.44 -15.97
N ALA A 152 9.63 -20.04 -15.46
CA ALA A 152 10.91 -20.49 -15.99
C ALA A 152 11.09 -22.01 -15.84
N ARG A 153 10.74 -22.56 -14.67
CA ARG A 153 10.78 -24.02 -14.41
C ARG A 153 9.81 -24.79 -15.29
N GLU A 154 8.58 -24.32 -15.42
CA GLU A 154 7.56 -24.94 -16.27
C GLU A 154 7.97 -24.94 -17.74
N ALA A 155 8.49 -23.81 -18.24
CA ALA A 155 8.98 -23.73 -19.61
C ALA A 155 10.19 -24.65 -19.85
N ALA A 156 11.11 -24.77 -18.88
CA ALA A 156 12.23 -25.70 -18.98
C ALA A 156 11.78 -27.16 -19.05
N TYR A 157 10.83 -27.55 -18.18
CA TYR A 157 10.26 -28.90 -18.19
C TYR A 157 9.51 -29.19 -19.50
N ALA A 158 8.71 -28.25 -19.99
CA ALA A 158 8.00 -28.40 -21.27
C ALA A 158 8.97 -28.56 -22.45
N ARG A 159 10.05 -27.77 -22.50
CA ARG A 159 11.10 -27.91 -23.53
C ARG A 159 11.78 -29.27 -23.47
N LYS A 160 12.13 -29.75 -22.27
CA LYS A 160 12.73 -31.08 -22.11
C LYS A 160 11.79 -32.17 -22.65
N ARG A 161 10.52 -32.16 -22.24
CA ARG A 161 9.53 -33.14 -22.69
C ARG A 161 9.32 -33.11 -24.21
N ALA A 162 9.30 -31.91 -24.81
CA ALA A 162 9.20 -31.78 -26.27
C ALA A 162 10.43 -32.36 -26.98
N LYS A 163 11.63 -32.09 -26.47
CA LYS A 163 12.88 -32.66 -26.99
C LYS A 163 12.90 -34.18 -26.90
N ASP A 164 12.56 -34.74 -25.73
CA ASP A 164 12.50 -36.19 -25.50
C ASP A 164 11.50 -36.87 -26.46
N ALA A 165 10.35 -36.24 -26.72
CA ALA A 165 9.36 -36.73 -27.69
C ALA A 165 9.89 -36.70 -29.13
N LEU A 166 10.57 -35.62 -29.54
CA LEU A 166 11.18 -35.53 -30.88
C LEU A 166 12.29 -36.56 -31.08
N GLU A 167 13.13 -36.79 -30.06
CA GLU A 167 14.17 -37.83 -30.09
C GLU A 167 13.55 -39.22 -30.20
N HIS A 168 12.46 -39.48 -29.48
CA HIS A 168 11.74 -40.75 -29.59
C HIS A 168 11.18 -40.98 -31.00
N LEU A 169 10.55 -39.96 -31.60
CA LEU A 169 10.06 -40.02 -32.98
C LEU A 169 11.19 -40.28 -33.98
N ALA A 170 12.33 -39.58 -33.86
CA ALA A 170 13.48 -39.77 -34.74
C ALA A 170 14.03 -41.21 -34.66
N ASN A 171 14.07 -41.79 -33.46
CA ASN A 171 14.48 -43.18 -33.27
C ASN A 171 13.51 -44.19 -33.91
N LEU A 172 12.20 -43.95 -33.83
CA LEU A 172 11.21 -44.80 -34.51
C LEU A 172 11.33 -44.73 -36.03
N VAL A 173 11.58 -43.56 -36.59
CA VAL A 173 11.81 -43.38 -38.04
C VAL A 173 13.06 -44.12 -38.50
N LYS A 174 14.16 -44.04 -37.74
CA LYS A 174 15.39 -44.81 -38.05
C LYS A 174 15.15 -46.32 -38.07
N LYS A 175 14.34 -46.85 -37.15
CA LYS A 175 14.00 -48.28 -37.08
C LYS A 175 13.07 -48.74 -38.21
N LYS A 176 12.28 -47.83 -38.81
CA LYS A 176 11.31 -48.14 -39.86
C LYS A 176 11.85 -48.01 -41.29
N LYS A 177 13.13 -47.65 -41.51
CA LYS A 177 13.71 -47.68 -42.86
C LYS A 177 13.82 -49.14 -43.34
N PRO A 178 13.09 -49.55 -44.39
CA PRO A 178 13.29 -50.87 -45.00
C PRO A 178 14.71 -50.95 -45.59
N LYS A 179 15.29 -52.15 -45.57
CA LYS A 179 16.55 -52.47 -46.27
C LYS A 179 16.38 -52.29 -47.78
#